data_AF-A0A661VFG5-F1
#
_entry.id   AF-A0A661VFG5-F1
#
_cell.length_a   1.000
_cell.length_b   1.000
_cell.length_c   1.000
_cell.angle_alpha   90.00
_cell.angle_beta   90.00
_cell.angle_gamma   90.00
#
_symmetry.space_group_name_H-M   'P 1'
#
loop_
_entity.id
_entity.type
_entity.pdbx_description
1 polymer ?
#
loop_
_entity_poly.entity_id
_entity_poly.type
_entity_poly.pdbx_seq_one_letter_code
_entity_poly.pdbx_strand_id
1 'polypeptide(L)' 'SVLGSDSFFPFPDGADLPAKAGVTAIIQPGGSVRDEEAIKVADEHNMAMVFTGMRHFKH' A
#
# COMPACT_ATOMS: atom_id res chain seq x y z
N SER A 1 0.95 -4.50 13.22
CA SER A 1 -0.09 -3.46 13.07
C SER A 1 -0.52 -3.40 11.61
N VAL A 2 -1.63 -2.74 11.27
CA VAL A 2 -2.13 -2.67 9.87
C VAL A 2 -2.35 -1.22 9.45
N LEU A 3 -2.13 -0.90 8.16
CA LEU A 3 -2.30 0.43 7.59
C LEU A 3 -3.43 0.43 6.55
N GLY A 4 -4.30 1.44 6.61
CA GLY A 4 -5.29 1.71 5.57
C GLY A 4 -5.00 3.02 4.86
N SER A 5 -4.97 2.99 3.54
CA SER A 5 -4.84 4.16 2.68
C SER A 5 -6.18 4.46 2.01
N ASP A 6 -6.60 5.72 2.04
CA ASP A 6 -7.82 6.22 1.39
C ASP A 6 -7.67 6.36 -0.13
N SER A 7 -6.42 6.42 -0.60
CA SER A 7 -5.99 6.57 -1.98
C SER A 7 -4.86 5.62 -2.36
N PHE A 8 -4.62 5.48 -3.67
CA PHE A 8 -3.53 4.63 -4.14
C PHE A 8 -2.15 5.22 -3.81
N PHE A 9 -1.13 4.38 -3.76
CA PHE A 9 0.26 4.84 -3.65
C PHE A 9 0.84 5.25 -5.02
N PRO A 10 1.27 6.51 -5.19
CA PRO A 10 1.90 6.95 -6.43
C PRO A 10 3.34 6.44 -6.57
N PHE A 11 3.98 6.06 -5.46
CA PHE A 11 5.36 5.63 -5.38
C PHE A 11 5.53 4.47 -4.38
N PRO A 12 6.62 3.70 -4.46
CA PRO A 12 6.83 2.51 -3.62
C PRO A 12 7.14 2.82 -2.15
N ASP A 13 7.53 4.06 -1.85
CA ASP A 13 7.80 4.55 -0.49
C ASP A 13 6.58 4.41 0.43
N GLY A 14 5.37 4.50 -0.13
CA GLY A 14 4.11 4.25 0.55
C GLY A 14 3.96 2.83 1.11
N ALA A 15 4.70 1.86 0.58
CA ALA A 15 4.79 0.50 1.12
C ALA A 15 6.07 0.27 1.95
N ASP A 16 7.20 0.86 1.55
CA ASP A 16 8.51 0.69 2.21
C ASP A 16 8.55 1.28 3.63
N LEU A 17 8.03 2.50 3.82
CA LEU A 17 8.07 3.17 5.12
C LEU A 17 7.21 2.45 6.19
N PRO A 18 5.96 2.04 5.91
CA PRO A 18 5.17 1.26 6.85
C PRO A 18 5.82 -0.10 7.17
N ALA A 19 6.40 -0.77 6.18
CA ALA A 19 7.09 -2.04 6.38
C ALA A 19 8.25 -1.89 7.37
N LYS A 20 9.09 -0.85 7.21
CA LYS A 20 10.17 -0.50 8.15
C LYS A 20 9.67 -0.15 9.55
N ALA A 21 8.46 0.38 9.65
CA ALA A 21 7.79 0.66 10.93
C ALA A 21 7.12 -0.58 11.57
N GLY A 22 7.22 -1.76 10.97
CA GLY A 22 6.65 -3.01 11.50
C GLY A 22 5.17 -3.22 11.16
N VAL A 23 4.65 -2.57 10.12
CA VAL A 23 3.32 -2.85 9.58
C VAL A 23 3.34 -4.20 8.87
N THR A 24 2.35 -5.05 9.19
CA THR A 24 2.25 -6.42 8.68
C THR A 24 1.28 -6.55 7.51
N ALA A 25 0.41 -5.55 7.32
CA ALA A 25 -0.50 -5.51 6.18
C ALA A 25 -0.91 -4.07 5.81
N ILE A 26 -1.13 -3.84 4.52
CA ILE A 26 -1.65 -2.59 3.95
C ILE A 26 -2.91 -2.87 3.13
N ILE A 27 -3.93 -2.02 3.29
CA ILE A 27 -5.10 -1.98 2.41
C ILE A 27 -5.13 -0.63 1.68
N GLN A 28 -5.24 -0.67 0.35
CA GLN A 28 -5.30 0.53 -0.50
C GLN A 28 -6.22 0.33 -1.70
N PRO A 29 -6.67 1.37 -2.40
CA PRO A 29 -7.57 1.23 -3.55
C PRO A 29 -6.94 0.58 -4.79
N GLY A 30 -5.65 0.82 -5.02
CA GLY A 30 -5.00 0.49 -6.31
C GLY A 30 -5.46 1.40 -7.45
N GLY A 31 -4.95 1.14 -8.65
CA GLY A 31 -5.14 1.96 -9.84
C GLY A 31 -3.97 2.89 -10.16
N SER A 32 -2.83 2.71 -9.49
CA SER A 32 -1.58 3.39 -9.85
C SER A 32 -0.94 2.70 -11.05
N VAL A 33 -0.33 3.47 -11.96
CA VAL A 33 0.53 2.92 -13.02
C VAL A 33 1.73 2.16 -12.42
N ARG A 34 2.05 2.41 -11.15
CA ARG A 34 3.18 1.83 -10.42
C ARG A 34 2.76 0.84 -9.33
N ASP A 35 1.54 0.30 -9.37
CA ASP A 35 1.11 -0.66 -8.35
C ASP A 35 2.02 -1.89 -8.28
N GLU A 36 2.58 -2.35 -9.41
CA GLU A 36 3.56 -3.45 -9.45
C GLU A 36 4.80 -3.17 -8.59
N GLU A 37 5.30 -1.93 -8.60
CA GLU A 37 6.45 -1.54 -7.78
C GLU A 37 6.11 -1.57 -6.28
N ALA A 38 4.90 -1.12 -5.92
CA ALA A 38 4.43 -1.15 -4.54
C ALA A 38 4.17 -2.57 -4.03
N ILE A 39 3.62 -3.46 -4.87
CA ILE A 39 3.42 -4.88 -4.56
C ILE A 39 4.77 -5.55 -4.34
N LYS A 40 5.75 -5.31 -5.22
CA LYS A 40 7.09 -5.89 -5.09
C LYS A 40 7.74 -5.50 -3.76
N VAL A 41 7.64 -4.25 -3.34
CA VAL A 41 8.14 -3.80 -2.03
C VAL A 41 7.41 -4.51 -0.89
N ALA A 42 6.08 -4.66 -0.97
CA ALA A 42 5.33 -5.38 0.04
C ALA A 42 5.76 -6.86 0.14
N ASP A 43 5.98 -7.53 -0.99
CA ASP A 43 6.47 -8.91 -1.05
C ASP A 43 7.88 -9.05 -0.46
N GLU A 44 8.80 -8.15 -0.81
CA GLU A 44 10.16 -8.12 -0.25
C GLU A 44 10.15 -8.01 1.29
N HIS A 45 9.16 -7.31 1.84
CA HIS A 45 8.96 -7.15 3.27
C HIS A 45 8.05 -8.20 3.91
N ASN A 46 7.59 -9.22 3.18
CA ASN A 46 6.61 -10.22 3.63
C ASN A 46 5.33 -9.57 4.23
N MET A 47 4.90 -8.46 3.63
CA MET A 47 3.76 -7.65 4.07
C MET A 47 2.57 -7.90 3.16
N ALA A 48 1.41 -8.23 3.74
CA ALA A 48 0.21 -8.46 2.94
C ALA A 48 -0.33 -7.14 2.35
N MET A 49 -0.54 -7.06 1.04
CA MET A 49 -1.20 -5.92 0.39
C MET A 49 -2.56 -6.32 -0.16
N VAL A 50 -3.60 -5.53 0.15
CA VAL A 50 -4.98 -5.78 -0.27
C VAL A 50 -5.51 -4.58 -1.05
N PHE A 51 -6.15 -4.85 -2.19
CA PHE A 51 -6.79 -3.84 -3.02
C PHE A 51 -8.29 -3.75 -2.76
N THR A 52 -8.81 -2.53 -2.52
CA THR A 52 -10.26 -2.31 -2.35
C THR A 52 -10.98 -1.98 -3.66
N GLY A 53 -10.25 -1.48 -4.67
CA GLY A 53 -10.84 -0.96 -5.91
C GLY A 53 -11.68 0.31 -5.74
N MET A 54 -11.74 0.90 -4.53
CA MET A 54 -12.53 2.10 -4.24
C MET A 54 -11.73 3.10 -3.42
N ARG A 55 -11.70 4.36 -3.90
CA ARG A 55 -11.04 5.48 -3.20
C ARG A 55 -12.03 6.16 -2.26
N HIS A 56 -11.58 6.51 -1.06
CA HIS A 56 -12.38 7.15 -0.03
C HIS A 56 -11.88 8.57 0.29
N PHE A 57 -11.78 9.42 -0.73
CA PHE A 57 -11.37 10.80 -0.53
C PHE A 57 -12.40 11.59 0.28
N LYS A 58 -11.90 12.37 1.23
CA LYS A 58 -12.65 13.39 1.96
C LYS A 58 -11.76 14.63 2.11
N HIS A 59 -12.26 15.77 1.66
CA HIS A 59 -11.58 17.06 1.77
C HIS A 59 -11.88 17.73 3.11
#